data_AF-L8IQ97-F1
#
_entry.id   AF-L8IQ97-F1
#
_cell.length_a   1.000
_cell.length_b   1.000
_cell.length_c   1.000
_cell.angle_alpha   90.00
_cell.angle_beta   90.00
_cell.angle_gamma   90.00
#
_symmetry.space_group_name_H-M   'P 1'
#
loop_
_entity.id
_entity.type
_entity.pdbx_description
1 polymer ?
#
loop_
_entity_poly.entity_id
_entity_poly.type
_entity_poly.pdbx_seq_one_letter_code
_entity_poly.pdbx_strand_id
1 'polypeptide(L)'
;MAALPVPLPSAKMAAVEKRRQAVAQATSFTDSGRPGVPRTAATAESEEDFLRQVGVTEMLRAALLKVLEARPEEPIAFLAHYFENMGLRSPANGGAGEPPGQLLLQQQRLGRALWHLRLAHHSQRTAFNNNVGVAYECLSASGRKKKPGLDGRTYSELLKRICRDGEAPEEVVAPLLRKIQCRDHEAVPLAVFRAGMLTCFVLLEFVARAGALY
;
A
#
# COMPACT_ATOMS: atom_id res chain seq x y z
N MET A 1 -37.42 38.82 -22.51
CA MET A 1 -36.82 39.27 -23.79
C MET A 1 -35.32 39.08 -23.68
N ALA A 2 -34.52 38.60 -24.61
CA ALA A 2 -34.66 37.84 -25.86
C ALA A 2 -33.20 37.68 -26.36
N ALA A 3 -32.91 36.54 -27.00
CA ALA A 3 -31.87 36.33 -28.03
C ALA A 3 -30.36 36.35 -27.69
N LEU A 4 -29.73 35.19 -27.98
CA LEU A 4 -28.33 34.93 -28.43
C LEU A 4 -28.05 35.58 -29.82
N PRO A 5 -26.90 35.41 -30.56
CA PRO A 5 -25.54 34.87 -30.28
C PRO A 5 -24.34 35.73 -30.83
N VAL A 6 -23.12 35.18 -30.65
CA VAL A 6 -21.74 35.43 -31.17
C VAL A 6 -21.59 36.11 -32.57
N PRO A 7 -20.43 36.75 -32.88
CA PRO A 7 -19.44 36.07 -33.73
C PRO A 7 -17.94 36.32 -33.41
N LEU A 8 -17.12 35.32 -33.74
CA LEU A 8 -15.66 35.35 -33.88
C LEU A 8 -15.20 36.29 -35.01
N PRO A 9 -13.96 36.81 -34.96
CA PRO A 9 -13.20 37.11 -36.16
C PRO A 9 -12.12 36.07 -36.43
N SER A 10 -12.11 35.57 -37.67
CA SER A 10 -11.03 34.81 -38.31
C SER A 10 -10.33 35.72 -39.32
N ALA A 11 -9.01 35.83 -39.27
CA ALA A 11 -8.14 36.37 -40.34
C ALA A 11 -6.72 35.81 -40.12
N LYS A 12 -6.29 34.79 -40.88
CA LYS A 12 -5.50 34.86 -42.12
C LYS A 12 -4.12 35.56 -42.02
N MET A 13 -3.10 34.72 -42.14
CA MET A 13 -1.86 34.87 -42.92
C MET A 13 -0.84 35.97 -42.55
N ALA A 14 0.33 35.54 -42.08
CA ALA A 14 1.61 36.08 -42.52
C ALA A 14 2.67 34.97 -42.51
N ALA A 15 3.11 34.60 -43.72
CA ALA A 15 4.24 33.72 -43.97
C ALA A 15 5.56 34.46 -43.70
N VAL A 16 6.50 33.84 -42.99
CA VAL A 16 7.93 34.15 -43.14
C VAL A 16 8.70 32.83 -43.11
N GLU A 17 8.98 32.38 -44.32
CA GLU A 17 9.94 31.35 -44.70
C GLU A 17 11.35 31.77 -44.27
N LYS A 18 12.05 30.96 -43.48
CA LYS A 18 13.50 31.11 -43.24
C LYS A 18 14.24 29.83 -43.64
N ARG A 19 14.46 29.75 -44.93
CA ARG A 19 15.31 28.80 -45.65
C ARG A 19 16.79 29.13 -45.38
N ARG A 20 17.54 28.22 -44.76
CA ARG A 20 19.02 28.16 -44.91
C ARG A 20 19.47 26.71 -45.10
N GLN A 21 19.56 26.40 -46.39
CA GLN A 21 20.51 25.54 -47.10
C GLN A 21 21.27 24.49 -46.28
N ALA A 22 20.88 23.23 -46.50
CA ALA A 22 21.74 22.07 -46.34
C ALA A 22 22.85 22.11 -47.40
N VAL A 23 24.11 22.06 -46.96
CA VAL A 23 25.25 21.75 -47.84
C VAL A 23 25.33 20.23 -47.92
N ALA A 24 24.95 19.70 -49.08
CA ALA A 24 25.36 18.38 -49.50
C ALA A 24 26.81 18.47 -49.98
N GLN A 25 27.70 17.69 -49.36
CA GLN A 25 28.90 17.20 -50.04
C GLN A 25 28.93 15.69 -49.90
N ALA A 26 28.74 15.06 -51.05
CA ALA A 26 28.98 13.66 -51.27
C ALA A 26 30.49 13.41 -51.31
N THR A 27 30.96 12.46 -50.51
CA THR A 27 32.13 11.66 -50.86
C THR A 27 31.72 10.20 -50.78
N SER A 28 31.57 9.62 -51.96
CA SER A 28 31.45 8.20 -52.19
C SER A 28 32.71 7.48 -51.75
N PHE A 29 32.58 6.49 -50.87
CA PHE A 29 33.49 5.35 -50.84
C PHE A 29 32.66 4.08 -50.67
N THR A 30 32.72 3.23 -51.68
CA THR A 30 32.10 1.91 -51.74
C THR A 30 32.92 0.94 -50.91
N ASP A 31 32.30 0.23 -49.97
CA ASP A 31 32.70 -1.14 -49.63
C ASP A 31 31.50 -1.90 -49.02
N SER A 32 31.64 -3.20 -48.97
CA SER A 32 30.69 -4.18 -49.44
C SER A 32 29.86 -4.81 -48.32
N GLY A 33 28.59 -5.06 -48.61
CA GLY A 33 27.86 -6.24 -48.17
C GLY A 33 27.73 -6.53 -46.67
N ARG A 34 26.65 -6.03 -46.05
CA ARG A 34 25.88 -6.77 -45.03
C ARG A 34 24.41 -6.35 -45.10
N PRO A 35 23.45 -7.27 -45.24
CA PRO A 35 22.04 -6.90 -45.16
C PRO A 35 21.74 -6.46 -43.73
N GLY A 36 21.44 -5.17 -43.57
CA GLY A 36 20.96 -4.60 -42.34
C GLY A 36 19.63 -5.25 -41.97
N VAL A 37 19.61 -5.98 -40.86
CA VAL A 37 18.37 -6.38 -40.20
C VAL A 37 17.56 -5.10 -39.97
N PRO A 38 16.28 -5.03 -40.36
CA PRO A 38 15.45 -3.90 -39.99
C PRO A 38 15.41 -3.90 -38.47
N ARG A 39 16.08 -2.92 -37.87
CA ARG A 39 15.92 -2.60 -36.46
C ARG A 39 14.48 -2.13 -36.35
N THR A 40 13.57 -3.05 -36.04
CA THR A 40 12.26 -2.70 -35.53
C THR A 40 12.54 -1.71 -34.40
N ALA A 41 12.16 -0.46 -34.64
CA ALA A 41 12.05 0.51 -33.59
C ALA A 41 10.95 -0.02 -32.68
N ALA A 42 11.32 -0.92 -31.75
CA ALA A 42 10.64 -1.00 -30.49
C ALA A 42 10.72 0.43 -29.95
N THR A 43 9.63 1.16 -30.11
CA THR A 43 9.38 2.41 -29.40
C THR A 43 9.72 2.10 -27.95
N ALA A 44 10.86 2.60 -27.48
CA ALA A 44 11.18 2.55 -26.07
C ALA A 44 10.02 3.25 -25.38
N GLU A 45 9.19 2.48 -24.66
CA GLU A 45 8.13 3.06 -23.85
C GLU A 45 8.77 4.14 -22.98
N SER A 46 8.18 5.34 -22.99
CA SER A 46 8.68 6.44 -22.17
C SER A 46 8.66 6.02 -20.71
N GLU A 47 9.64 6.44 -19.92
CA GLU A 47 9.66 6.18 -18.46
C GLU A 47 8.35 6.62 -17.80
N GLU A 48 7.70 7.67 -18.32
CA GLU A 48 6.38 8.13 -17.87
C GLU A 48 5.26 7.11 -18.12
N ASP A 49 5.28 6.44 -19.28
CA ASP A 49 4.29 5.43 -19.64
C ASP A 49 4.47 4.17 -18.78
N PHE A 50 5.73 3.80 -18.51
CA PHE A 50 6.05 2.74 -17.56
C PHE A 50 5.52 3.05 -16.15
N LEU A 51 5.78 4.25 -15.62
CA LEU A 51 5.31 4.65 -14.28
C LEU A 51 3.77 4.67 -14.20
N ARG A 52 3.11 5.09 -15.27
CA ARG A 52 1.64 5.03 -15.39
C ARG A 52 1.14 3.59 -15.40
N GLN A 53 1.76 2.70 -16.16
CA GLN A 53 1.38 1.29 -16.24
C GLN A 53 1.59 0.55 -14.92
N VAL A 54 2.66 0.86 -14.18
CA VAL A 54 2.95 0.31 -12.85
C VAL A 54 1.96 0.83 -11.80
N GLY A 55 1.20 1.90 -12.09
CA GLY A 55 0.19 2.44 -11.19
C GLY A 55 0.78 3.28 -10.04
N VAL A 56 1.96 3.87 -10.25
CA VAL A 56 2.66 4.65 -9.21
C VAL A 56 1.81 5.83 -8.74
N THR A 57 1.02 6.45 -9.62
CA THR A 57 0.13 7.56 -9.27
C THR A 57 -0.89 7.18 -8.19
N GLU A 58 -1.58 6.06 -8.34
CA GLU A 58 -2.58 5.61 -7.34
C GLU A 58 -1.91 5.17 -6.04
N MET A 59 -0.74 4.55 -6.14
CA MET A 59 0.07 4.17 -4.98
C MET A 59 0.50 5.39 -4.17
N LEU A 60 1.03 6.43 -4.82
CA LEU A 60 1.40 7.69 -4.19
C LEU A 60 0.17 8.41 -3.62
N ARG A 61 -0.94 8.44 -4.35
CA ARG A 61 -2.19 9.03 -3.87
C ARG A 61 -2.67 8.35 -2.59
N ALA A 62 -2.65 7.02 -2.54
CA ALA A 62 -3.02 6.27 -1.34
C ALA A 62 -2.08 6.56 -0.16
N ALA A 63 -0.77 6.67 -0.41
CA ALA A 63 0.23 7.03 0.60
C ALA A 63 -0.03 8.44 1.17
N LEU A 64 -0.24 9.42 0.29
CA LEU A 64 -0.51 10.81 0.67
C LEU A 64 -1.83 10.95 1.42
N LEU A 65 -2.87 10.22 1.02
CA LEU A 65 -4.12 10.16 1.78
C LEU A 65 -3.88 9.66 3.20
N LYS A 66 -3.01 8.66 3.39
CA LYS A 66 -2.66 8.17 4.74
C LYS A 66 -1.88 9.18 5.56
N VAL A 67 -1.00 9.98 4.94
CA VAL A 67 -0.34 11.11 5.62
C VAL A 67 -1.37 12.15 6.06
N LEU A 68 -2.33 12.49 5.21
CA LEU A 68 -3.36 13.49 5.54
C LEU A 68 -4.32 13.01 6.64
N GLU A 69 -4.65 11.72 6.66
CA GLU A 69 -5.47 11.10 7.70
C GLU A 69 -4.76 11.02 9.05
N ALA A 70 -3.52 10.52 9.07
CA ALA A 70 -2.79 10.26 10.31
C ALA A 70 -2.08 11.49 10.87
N ARG A 71 -1.81 12.51 10.03
CA ARG A 71 -1.06 13.73 10.35
C ARG A 71 0.19 13.44 11.20
N PRO A 72 1.09 12.55 10.73
CA PRO A 72 2.28 12.18 11.49
C PRO A 72 3.20 13.40 11.66
N GLU A 73 3.87 13.48 12.81
CA GLU A 73 4.90 14.49 13.07
C GLU A 73 6.09 14.36 12.11
N GLU A 74 6.45 13.12 11.76
CA GLU A 74 7.53 12.76 10.84
C GLU A 74 6.99 12.13 9.54
N PRO A 75 6.52 12.94 8.56
CA PRO A 75 5.84 12.44 7.37
C PRO A 75 6.74 11.59 6.45
N ILE A 76 8.05 11.84 6.40
CA ILE A 76 8.98 11.06 5.58
C ILE A 76 9.22 9.66 6.18
N ALA A 77 9.46 9.59 7.49
CA ALA A 77 9.59 8.31 8.20
C ALA A 77 8.29 7.48 8.10
N PHE A 78 7.14 8.15 8.22
CA PHE A 78 5.84 7.53 8.01
C PHE A 78 5.69 6.93 6.61
N LEU A 79 6.09 7.65 5.55
CA LEU A 79 6.03 7.16 4.17
C LEU A 79 6.98 5.99 3.93
N ALA A 80 8.20 6.04 4.48
CA ALA A 80 9.13 4.91 4.40
C ALA A 80 8.49 3.64 4.99
N HIS A 81 7.94 3.76 6.20
CA HIS A 81 7.28 2.64 6.86
C HIS A 81 5.99 2.17 6.15
N TYR A 82 5.25 3.09 5.53
CA TYR A 82 4.10 2.75 4.68
C TYR A 82 4.50 1.83 3.53
N PHE A 83 5.54 2.19 2.78
CA PHE A 83 5.98 1.42 1.62
C PHE A 83 6.61 0.08 2.00
N GLU A 84 7.31 0.00 3.14
CA GLU A 84 7.78 -1.26 3.72
C GLU A 84 6.61 -2.22 4.00
N ASN A 85 5.54 -1.72 4.62
CA ASN A 85 4.38 -2.53 5.01
C ASN A 85 3.43 -2.86 3.85
N MET A 86 3.40 -2.05 2.80
CA MET A 86 2.64 -2.33 1.59
C MET A 86 3.20 -3.51 0.79
N GLY A 87 4.41 -3.98 1.12
CA GLY A 87 4.99 -5.16 0.50
C GLY A 87 5.61 -4.90 -0.86
N LEU A 88 6.12 -3.70 -1.11
CA LEU A 88 6.91 -3.37 -2.31
C LEU A 88 8.28 -4.09 -2.36
N ARG A 89 8.47 -5.16 -1.57
CA ARG A 89 9.60 -6.07 -1.75
C ARG A 89 9.44 -6.77 -3.10
N SER A 90 10.43 -6.54 -3.97
CA SER A 90 10.55 -7.15 -5.29
C SER A 90 10.28 -8.66 -5.27
N PRO A 91 9.57 -9.25 -6.25
CA PRO A 91 9.25 -10.68 -6.31
C PRO A 91 10.46 -11.61 -6.56
N ALA A 92 11.68 -11.17 -6.25
CA ALA A 92 12.90 -11.96 -6.39
C ALA A 92 13.05 -12.97 -5.22
N ASN A 93 12.26 -14.05 -5.29
CA ASN A 93 12.50 -15.42 -4.80
C ASN A 93 11.20 -16.07 -4.33
N GLY A 94 10.38 -16.54 -5.27
CA GLY A 94 9.24 -17.41 -5.03
C GLY A 94 9.44 -18.77 -5.68
N GLY A 95 10.46 -19.52 -5.26
CA GLY A 95 10.62 -20.93 -5.63
C GLY A 95 9.49 -21.78 -5.02
N ALA A 96 8.95 -22.70 -5.82
CA ALA A 96 7.84 -23.57 -5.44
C ALA A 96 8.24 -24.53 -4.31
N GLY A 97 7.64 -24.35 -3.12
CA GLY A 97 7.73 -25.27 -2.00
C GLY A 97 7.71 -24.55 -0.65
N GLU A 98 6.68 -24.77 0.17
CA GLU A 98 6.72 -24.38 1.59
C GLU A 98 7.79 -25.20 2.33
N PRO A 99 8.58 -24.63 3.28
CA PRO A 99 8.05 -23.86 4.44
C PRO A 99 8.45 -22.38 4.75
N PRO A 100 9.45 -21.69 4.15
CA PRO A 100 9.79 -20.31 4.58
C PRO A 100 8.86 -19.22 4.00
N GLY A 101 8.21 -19.50 2.87
CA GLY A 101 7.46 -18.52 2.08
C GLY A 101 6.13 -18.09 2.70
N GLN A 102 5.26 -19.02 3.11
CA GLN A 102 3.95 -18.68 3.70
C GLN A 102 4.08 -18.12 5.10
N LEU A 103 5.05 -18.58 5.90
CA LEU A 103 5.30 -17.98 7.22
C LEU A 103 5.74 -16.53 7.09
N LEU A 104 6.63 -16.24 6.12
CA LEU A 104 7.07 -14.88 5.84
C LEU A 104 5.91 -14.02 5.30
N LEU A 105 5.07 -14.56 4.42
CA LEU A 105 3.86 -13.88 3.93
C LEU A 105 2.85 -13.61 5.04
N GLN A 106 2.64 -14.57 5.95
CA GLN A 106 1.75 -14.42 7.11
C GLN A 106 2.30 -13.35 8.06
N GLN A 107 3.60 -13.36 8.33
CA GLN A 107 4.24 -12.37 9.19
C GLN A 107 4.19 -10.96 8.58
N GLN A 108 4.34 -10.84 7.26
CA GLN A 108 4.17 -9.59 6.53
C GLN A 108 2.72 -9.08 6.62
N ARG A 109 1.73 -9.95 6.44
CA ARG A 109 0.30 -9.58 6.58
C ARG A 109 -0.04 -9.15 8.00
N LEU A 110 0.49 -9.84 9.01
CA LEU A 110 0.37 -9.45 10.42
C LEU A 110 1.01 -8.08 10.67
N GLY A 111 2.21 -7.83 10.13
CA GLY A 111 2.87 -6.53 10.22
C GLY A 111 2.04 -5.41 9.59
N ARG A 112 1.52 -5.63 8.38
CA ARG A 112 0.65 -4.68 7.70
C ARG A 112 -0.66 -4.41 8.45
N ALA A 113 -1.29 -5.46 8.99
CA ALA A 113 -2.51 -5.32 9.78
C ALA A 113 -2.25 -4.49 11.05
N LEU A 114 -1.17 -4.78 11.79
CA LEU A 114 -0.76 -4.01 12.95
C LEU A 114 -0.49 -2.54 12.63
N TRP A 115 0.19 -2.28 11.51
CA TRP A 115 0.44 -0.93 11.05
C TRP A 115 -0.88 -0.17 10.83
N HIS A 116 -1.83 -0.74 10.08
CA HIS A 116 -3.15 -0.13 9.88
C HIS A 116 -3.85 0.16 11.21
N LEU A 117 -3.84 -0.79 12.14
CA LEU A 117 -4.50 -0.65 13.45
C LEU A 117 -3.94 0.50 14.29
N ARG A 118 -2.67 0.88 14.09
CA ARG A 118 -1.99 1.96 14.83
C ARG A 118 -2.12 3.34 14.21
N LEU A 119 -2.66 3.44 12.99
CA LEU A 119 -2.77 4.71 12.27
C LEU A 119 -3.69 5.74 12.92
N ALA A 120 -4.64 5.30 13.75
CA ALA A 120 -5.59 6.18 14.41
C ALA A 120 -5.79 5.73 15.84
N HIS A 121 -5.91 6.70 16.75
CA HIS A 121 -6.30 6.41 18.12
C HIS A 121 -7.68 5.74 18.17
N HIS A 122 -7.88 4.77 19.05
CA HIS A 122 -9.13 3.99 19.11
C HIS A 122 -10.36 4.84 19.50
N SER A 123 -10.17 6.02 20.08
CA SER A 123 -11.24 7.01 20.30
C SER A 123 -11.75 7.67 19.01
N GLN A 124 -10.95 7.68 17.93
CA GLN A 124 -11.32 8.22 16.63
C GLN A 124 -12.18 7.20 15.86
N ARG A 125 -13.42 6.99 16.32
CA ARG A 125 -14.31 5.88 15.93
C ARG A 125 -14.33 5.60 14.43
N THR A 126 -14.50 6.61 13.57
CA THR A 126 -14.60 6.40 12.13
C THR A 126 -13.27 5.93 11.52
N ALA A 127 -12.17 6.65 11.77
CA ALA A 127 -10.85 6.32 11.23
C ALA A 127 -10.36 4.96 11.75
N PHE A 128 -10.48 4.73 13.06
CA PHE A 128 -10.11 3.46 13.67
C PHE A 128 -10.91 2.28 13.08
N ASN A 129 -12.23 2.40 12.95
CA ASN A 129 -13.05 1.33 12.40
C ASN A 129 -12.76 1.02 10.93
N ASN A 130 -12.43 2.04 10.13
CA ASN A 130 -12.00 1.86 8.74
C ASN A 130 -10.68 1.10 8.70
N ASN A 131 -9.71 1.50 9.52
CA ASN A 131 -8.41 0.83 9.62
C ASN A 131 -8.53 -0.62 10.13
N VAL A 132 -9.42 -0.89 11.10
CA VAL A 132 -9.76 -2.25 11.56
C VAL A 132 -10.32 -3.08 10.43
N GLY A 133 -11.20 -2.52 9.59
CA GLY A 133 -11.73 -3.20 8.41
C GLY A 133 -10.61 -3.60 7.43
N VAL A 134 -9.72 -2.66 7.10
CA VAL A 134 -8.57 -2.93 6.22
C VAL A 134 -7.65 -4.00 6.82
N ALA A 135 -7.37 -3.94 8.13
CA ALA A 135 -6.57 -4.93 8.83
C ALA A 135 -7.20 -6.33 8.79
N TYR A 136 -8.53 -6.42 8.98
CA TYR A 136 -9.27 -7.67 8.88
C TYR A 136 -9.17 -8.27 7.48
N GLU A 137 -9.34 -7.47 6.42
CA GLU A 137 -9.19 -7.93 5.04
C GLU A 137 -7.75 -8.37 4.72
N CYS A 138 -6.74 -7.63 5.23
CA CYS A 138 -5.33 -8.00 5.07
C CYS A 138 -5.02 -9.40 5.61
N LEU A 139 -5.67 -9.79 6.71
CA LEU A 139 -5.47 -11.08 7.36
C LEU A 139 -6.39 -12.18 6.79
N SER A 140 -7.59 -11.80 6.36
CA SER A 140 -8.58 -12.71 5.78
C SER A 140 -8.23 -13.14 4.35
N ALA A 141 -7.34 -12.39 3.68
CA ALA A 141 -6.85 -12.72 2.35
C ALA A 141 -6.09 -14.06 2.38
N SER A 142 -6.73 -15.13 1.92
CA SER A 142 -6.09 -16.45 1.80
C SER A 142 -5.31 -16.59 0.48
N GLY A 143 -4.29 -17.45 0.45
CA GLY A 143 -3.61 -17.81 -0.79
C GLY A 143 -4.56 -18.53 -1.77
N ARG A 144 -4.18 -18.65 -3.05
CA ARG A 144 -5.01 -19.12 -4.19
C ARG A 144 -5.86 -20.41 -3.98
N LYS A 145 -5.62 -21.20 -2.93
CA LYS A 145 -6.29 -22.48 -2.64
C LYS A 145 -7.13 -22.49 -1.35
N LYS A 146 -7.09 -21.46 -0.51
CA LYS A 146 -7.83 -21.42 0.77
C LYS A 146 -9.03 -20.49 0.65
N LYS A 147 -10.14 -20.87 1.29
CA LYS A 147 -11.30 -19.99 1.41
C LYS A 147 -10.89 -18.71 2.16
N PRO A 148 -11.33 -17.52 1.71
CA PRO A 148 -11.06 -16.28 2.42
C PRO A 148 -11.68 -16.33 3.81
N GLY A 149 -11.01 -15.73 4.78
CA GLY A 149 -11.46 -15.67 6.17
C GLY A 149 -10.29 -15.65 7.16
N LEU A 150 -10.55 -15.05 8.31
CA LEU A 150 -9.63 -15.01 9.44
C LEU A 150 -9.84 -16.22 10.34
N ASP A 151 -8.78 -16.98 10.61
CA ASP A 151 -8.81 -18.07 11.59
C ASP A 151 -8.46 -17.57 13.01
N GLY A 152 -8.96 -18.29 14.02
CA GLY A 152 -8.74 -17.95 15.42
C GLY A 152 -7.27 -17.99 15.83
N ARG A 153 -6.45 -18.79 15.15
CA ARG A 153 -5.00 -18.82 15.36
C ARG A 153 -4.33 -17.49 14.99
N THR A 154 -4.59 -16.98 13.79
CA THR A 154 -4.02 -15.70 13.32
C THR A 154 -4.56 -14.53 14.13
N TYR A 155 -5.85 -14.57 14.48
CA TYR A 155 -6.45 -13.58 15.37
C TYR A 155 -5.80 -13.56 16.76
N SER A 156 -5.63 -14.73 17.39
CA SER A 156 -5.02 -14.82 18.73
C SER A 156 -3.55 -14.40 18.71
N GLU A 157 -2.81 -14.70 17.64
CA GLU A 157 -1.43 -14.24 17.45
C GLU A 157 -1.35 -12.71 17.33
N LEU A 158 -2.29 -12.10 16.58
CA LEU A 158 -2.37 -10.65 16.47
C LEU A 158 -2.64 -9.99 17.83
N LEU A 159 -3.61 -10.50 18.60
CA LEU A 159 -3.92 -9.96 19.94
C LEU A 159 -2.70 -10.00 20.86
N LYS A 160 -1.99 -11.13 20.89
CA LYS A 160 -0.74 -11.29 21.67
C LYS A 160 0.30 -10.26 21.24
N ARG A 161 0.48 -10.08 19.93
CA ARG A 161 1.45 -9.12 19.39
C ARG A 161 1.08 -7.67 19.71
N ILE A 162 -0.20 -7.30 19.62
CA ILE A 162 -0.67 -5.96 20.04
C ILE A 162 -0.30 -5.71 21.49
N CYS A 163 -0.63 -6.64 22.39
CA CYS A 163 -0.38 -6.47 23.82
C CYS A 163 1.11 -6.47 24.17
N ARG A 164 1.92 -7.32 23.53
CA ARG A 164 3.36 -7.38 23.73
C ARG A 164 4.05 -6.09 23.30
N ASP A 165 3.72 -5.60 22.10
CA ASP A 165 4.31 -4.37 21.57
C ASP A 165 3.83 -3.11 22.34
N GLY A 166 2.72 -3.21 23.07
CA GLY A 166 2.23 -2.17 23.97
C GLY A 166 2.79 -2.26 25.39
N GLU A 167 3.77 -3.14 25.63
CA GLU A 167 4.51 -3.31 26.89
C GLU A 167 3.64 -3.55 28.14
N ALA A 168 2.41 -4.02 27.96
CA ALA A 168 1.54 -4.31 29.09
C ALA A 168 1.98 -5.58 29.85
N PRO A 169 1.97 -5.58 31.19
CA PRO A 169 2.37 -6.74 31.99
C PRO A 169 1.54 -7.99 31.66
N GLU A 170 2.21 -9.14 31.57
CA GLU A 170 1.56 -10.42 31.22
C GLU A 170 0.43 -10.78 32.20
N GLU A 171 0.58 -10.45 33.48
CA GLU A 171 -0.44 -10.67 34.52
C GLU A 171 -1.76 -9.93 34.24
N VAL A 172 -1.67 -8.77 33.58
CA VAL A 172 -2.82 -7.94 33.20
C VAL A 172 -3.41 -8.42 31.87
N VAL A 173 -2.54 -8.80 30.93
CA VAL A 173 -2.92 -9.20 29.56
C VAL A 173 -3.50 -10.61 29.49
N ALA A 174 -2.92 -11.58 30.20
CA ALA A 174 -3.28 -12.99 30.09
C ALA A 174 -4.75 -13.29 30.47
N PRO A 175 -5.35 -12.67 31.51
CA PRO A 175 -6.78 -12.81 31.79
C PRO A 175 -7.66 -12.28 30.66
N LEU A 176 -7.29 -11.16 30.03
CA LEU A 176 -8.02 -10.62 28.89
C LEU A 176 -7.96 -11.59 27.70
N LEU A 177 -6.75 -11.99 27.29
CA LEU A 177 -6.56 -12.85 26.13
C LEU A 177 -7.29 -14.18 26.28
N ARG A 178 -7.30 -14.78 27.47
CA ARG A 178 -8.08 -16.00 27.74
C ARG A 178 -9.59 -15.83 27.53
N LYS A 179 -10.13 -14.62 27.76
CA LYS A 179 -11.56 -14.32 27.56
C LYS A 179 -11.93 -14.06 26.11
N ILE A 180 -11.05 -13.42 25.34
CA ILE A 180 -11.36 -12.95 23.99
C ILE A 180 -10.74 -13.80 22.87
N GLN A 181 -9.92 -14.81 23.20
CA GLN A 181 -9.36 -15.75 22.22
C GLN A 181 -10.44 -16.57 21.54
N CYS A 182 -10.18 -16.93 20.28
CA CYS A 182 -10.97 -17.90 19.54
C CYS A 182 -10.20 -19.22 19.45
N ARG A 183 -10.90 -20.34 19.16
CA ARG A 183 -10.20 -21.60 18.88
C ARG A 183 -9.42 -21.50 17.58
N ASP A 184 -8.29 -22.19 17.47
CA ASP A 184 -7.39 -22.05 16.31
C ASP A 184 -8.06 -22.18 14.94
N HIS A 185 -9.03 -23.10 14.82
CA HIS A 185 -9.75 -23.40 13.58
C HIS A 185 -11.09 -22.66 13.44
N GLU A 186 -11.46 -21.86 14.44
CA GLU A 186 -12.68 -21.07 14.43
C GLU A 186 -12.56 -19.93 13.42
N ALA A 187 -13.60 -19.71 12.62
CA ALA A 187 -13.68 -18.53 11.76
C ALA A 187 -14.04 -17.32 12.62
N VAL A 188 -13.22 -16.28 12.59
CA VAL A 188 -13.40 -15.07 13.40
C VAL A 188 -14.17 -14.03 12.60
N PRO A 189 -15.42 -13.67 12.95
CA PRO A 189 -16.16 -12.63 12.25
C PRO A 189 -15.56 -11.23 12.47
N LEU A 190 -15.77 -10.32 11.52
CA LEU A 190 -15.30 -8.93 11.62
C LEU A 190 -15.75 -8.23 12.92
N ALA A 191 -16.97 -8.50 13.40
CA ALA A 191 -17.47 -7.92 14.64
C ALA A 191 -16.67 -8.37 15.88
N VAL A 192 -16.31 -9.66 15.93
CA VAL A 192 -15.46 -10.23 17.01
C VAL A 192 -14.05 -9.66 16.91
N PHE A 193 -13.48 -9.64 15.70
CA PHE A 193 -12.18 -9.03 15.45
C PHE A 193 -12.13 -7.58 15.94
N ARG A 194 -13.11 -6.76 15.54
CA ARG A 194 -13.21 -5.35 15.93
C ARG A 194 -13.30 -5.16 17.44
N ALA A 195 -14.12 -5.97 18.12
CA ALA A 195 -14.24 -5.93 19.57
C ALA A 195 -12.91 -6.29 20.25
N GLY A 196 -12.21 -7.31 19.75
CA GLY A 196 -10.88 -7.70 20.23
C GLY A 196 -9.85 -6.59 20.08
N MET A 197 -9.77 -5.96 18.90
CA MET A 197 -8.85 -4.84 18.65
C MET A 197 -9.12 -3.69 19.62
N LEU A 198 -10.37 -3.23 19.71
CA LEU A 198 -10.76 -2.13 20.60
C LEU A 198 -10.41 -2.45 22.05
N THR A 199 -10.71 -3.67 22.51
CA THR A 199 -10.48 -4.07 23.91
C THR A 199 -8.98 -4.07 24.25
N CYS A 200 -8.14 -4.59 23.35
CA CYS A 200 -6.69 -4.56 23.53
C CYS A 200 -6.16 -3.12 23.58
N PHE A 201 -6.55 -2.25 22.64
CA PHE A 201 -6.05 -0.86 22.63
C PHE A 201 -6.52 -0.04 23.84
N VAL A 202 -7.76 -0.24 24.30
CA VAL A 202 -8.26 0.40 25.52
C VAL A 202 -7.49 -0.09 26.75
N LEU A 203 -7.21 -1.39 26.85
CA LEU A 203 -6.41 -1.94 27.94
C LEU A 203 -5.00 -1.33 27.94
N LEU A 204 -4.35 -1.26 26.78
CA LEU A 204 -3.01 -0.69 26.65
C LEU A 204 -2.97 0.78 27.06
N GLU A 205 -3.95 1.59 26.64
CA GLU A 205 -4.04 2.98 27.08
C GLU A 205 -4.26 3.08 28.59
N PHE A 206 -5.12 2.24 29.15
CA PHE A 206 -5.37 2.19 30.59
C PHE A 206 -4.09 1.87 31.37
N VAL A 207 -3.35 0.84 30.96
CA VAL A 207 -2.09 0.44 31.60
C VAL A 207 -1.06 1.56 31.51
N ALA A 208 -0.89 2.18 30.34
CA ALA A 208 0.03 3.30 30.16
C ALA A 208 -0.32 4.49 31.06
N ARG A 209 -1.62 4.84 31.16
CA ARG A 209 -2.10 5.91 32.05
C ARG A 209 -1.92 5.57 33.52
N ALA A 210 -2.22 4.34 33.92
CA ALA A 210 -2.02 3.88 35.30
C ALA A 210 -0.54 3.90 35.70
N GLY A 211 0.35 3.47 34.80
CA GLY A 211 1.79 3.49 35.01
C GLY A 211 2.39 4.90 35.05
N ALA A 212 1.72 5.91 34.48
CA ALA A 212 2.16 7.31 34.58
C ALA A 212 1.72 8.00 35.89
N LEU A 213 0.83 7.38 36.67
CA LEU A 213 0.32 7.93 37.94
C LEU A 213 1.17 7.53 39.16
N TYR A 214 2.02 6.52 39.02
CA TYR A 214 2.85 5.94 40.09
C TYR A 214 4.31 5.82 39.64
#